data_AF-A0AAQ4CUN7-F1
#
_entry.id   AF-A0AAQ4CUN7-F1
#
_cell.length_a   1.000
_cell.length_b   1.000
_cell.length_c   1.000
_cell.angle_alpha   90.00
_cell.angle_beta   90.00
_cell.angle_gamma   90.00
#
_symmetry.space_group_name_H-M   'P 1'
#
loop_
_entity.id
_entity.type
_entity.pdbx_description
1 polymer ?
#
loop_
_entity_poly.entity_id
_entity_poly.type
_entity_poly.pdbx_seq_one_letter_code
_entity_poly.pdbx_strand_id
1 'polypeptide(L)'
;MYNLNSVDEVRDFFFTLYDTIELIINLEKLLICLVNGLAYGGDYEILLFCDITIASEDAKFSIPEDRLGLIPPMAVSIDYKALGRRIVISYINIKRDRC
;
A
#
# COMPACT_ATOMS: atom_id res chain seq x y z
N MET A 1 11.30 -15.64 -4.51
CA MET A 1 11.11 -14.62 -3.44
C MET A 1 12.39 -13.80 -3.41
N TYR A 2 12.29 -12.48 -3.59
CA TYR A 2 13.46 -11.59 -3.64
C TYR A 2 14.12 -11.51 -2.26
N ASN A 3 15.45 -11.50 -2.21
CA ASN A 3 16.19 -11.32 -0.96
C ASN A 3 16.67 -9.87 -0.78
N LEU A 4 16.58 -9.05 -1.83
CA LEU A 4 16.88 -7.61 -1.83
C LEU A 4 18.32 -7.30 -1.38
N ASN A 5 19.26 -8.21 -1.67
CA ASN A 5 20.67 -8.10 -1.25
C ASN A 5 21.56 -7.41 -2.27
N SER A 6 21.05 -7.11 -3.47
CA SER A 6 21.78 -6.44 -4.54
C SER A 6 20.93 -5.32 -5.15
N VAL A 7 21.59 -4.33 -5.75
CA VAL A 7 20.90 -3.23 -6.41
C VAL A 7 20.05 -3.74 -7.58
N ASP A 8 20.50 -4.76 -8.29
CA ASP A 8 19.77 -5.32 -9.42
C ASP A 8 18.52 -6.09 -8.94
N GLU A 9 18.60 -6.87 -7.86
CA GLU A 9 17.40 -7.49 -7.26
C GLU A 9 16.38 -6.46 -6.78
N VAL A 10 16.85 -5.37 -6.17
CA VAL A 10 15.98 -4.28 -5.72
C VAL A 10 15.31 -3.61 -6.91
N ARG A 11 16.05 -3.36 -8.00
CA ARG A 11 15.46 -2.82 -9.24
C ARG A 11 14.41 -3.75 -9.82
N ASP A 12 14.72 -5.03 -9.95
CA ASP A 12 13.81 -6.02 -10.52
C ASP A 12 12.51 -6.13 -9.71
N PHE A 13 12.63 -6.08 -8.37
CA PHE A 13 11.47 -6.02 -7.48
C PHE A 13 10.60 -4.79 -7.76
N PHE A 14 11.19 -3.59 -7.82
CA PHE A 14 10.43 -2.37 -8.06
C PHE A 14 9.87 -2.27 -9.48
N PHE A 15 10.55 -2.80 -10.50
CA PHE A 15 10.01 -2.87 -11.86
C PHE A 15 8.82 -3.82 -11.95
N THR A 16 8.91 -5.00 -11.32
CA THR A 16 7.77 -5.93 -11.25
C THR A 16 6.56 -5.27 -10.58
N LEU A 17 6.80 -4.53 -9.51
CA LEU A 17 5.75 -3.82 -8.79
C LEU A 17 5.15 -2.68 -9.64
N TYR A 18 5.98 -1.91 -10.33
CA TYR A 18 5.54 -0.87 -11.27
C TYR A 18 4.64 -1.46 -12.36
N ASP A 19 5.08 -2.52 -13.04
CA ASP A 19 4.32 -3.17 -14.11
C ASP A 19 2.97 -3.71 -13.61
N THR A 20 2.94 -4.22 -12.38
CA THR A 20 1.71 -4.71 -11.74
C THR A 20 0.72 -3.58 -11.50
N ILE A 21 1.19 -2.44 -10.97
CA ILE A 21 0.34 -1.27 -10.73
C ILE A 21 -0.13 -0.66 -12.05
N GLU A 22 0.73 -0.58 -13.07
CA GLU A 22 0.34 -0.09 -14.39
C GLU A 22 -0.75 -0.96 -15.00
N LEU A 23 -0.67 -2.29 -14.85
CA LEU A 23 -1.72 -3.20 -15.28
C LEU A 23 -3.03 -2.99 -14.52
N ILE A 24 -2.98 -2.77 -13.21
CA ILE A 24 -4.18 -2.50 -12.39
C ILE A 24 -4.84 -1.18 -12.82
N ILE A 25 -4.05 -0.11 -12.98
CA ILE A 25 -4.58 1.23 -13.34
C ILE A 25 -5.25 1.22 -14.72
N ASN A 26 -4.71 0.45 -15.66
CA ASN A 26 -5.24 0.35 -17.03
C ASN A 26 -6.26 -0.79 -17.21
N LEU A 27 -6.67 -1.44 -16.12
CA LEU A 27 -7.61 -2.55 -16.21
C LEU A 27 -9.00 -2.04 -16.61
N GLU A 28 -9.52 -2.47 -17.76
CA GLU A 28 -10.86 -2.11 -18.23
C GLU A 28 -12.00 -2.77 -17.43
N LYS A 29 -11.65 -3.71 -16.53
CA LYS A 29 -12.59 -4.48 -15.72
C LYS A 29 -12.52 -4.01 -14.27
N LEU A 30 -13.66 -4.08 -13.58
CA LEU A 30 -13.75 -3.80 -12.15
C LEU A 30 -12.84 -4.73 -11.34
N LEU A 31 -11.93 -4.16 -10.55
CA LEU A 31 -11.08 -4.87 -9.62
C LEU A 31 -11.66 -4.82 -8.20
N ILE A 32 -12.09 -5.97 -7.70
CA ILE A 32 -12.57 -6.13 -6.32
C ILE A 32 -11.49 -6.87 -5.51
N CYS A 33 -11.03 -6.23 -4.46
CA CYS A 33 -10.03 -6.74 -3.54
C CYS A 33 -10.68 -7.20 -2.23
N LEU A 34 -10.33 -8.41 -1.77
CA LEU A 34 -10.86 -9.02 -0.55
C LEU A 34 -9.74 -9.10 0.49
N VAL A 35 -9.94 -8.50 1.65
CA VAL A 35 -8.93 -8.44 2.73
C VAL A 35 -9.42 -9.27 3.90
N ASN A 36 -8.68 -10.34 4.21
CA ASN A 36 -8.95 -11.18 5.37
C ASN A 36 -7.75 -11.18 6.31
N GLY A 37 -7.73 -10.24 7.26
CA GLY A 37 -6.64 -10.05 8.21
C GLY A 37 -5.77 -8.84 7.90
N LEU A 38 -4.45 -9.01 7.82
CA LEU A 38 -3.52 -7.89 7.73
C LEU A 38 -3.30 -7.46 6.26
N ALA A 39 -3.34 -6.16 6.00
CA ALA A 39 -2.89 -5.54 4.75
C ALA A 39 -1.98 -4.34 5.09
N TYR A 40 -0.67 -4.59 5.15
CA TYR A 40 0.32 -3.62 5.64
C TYR A 40 1.33 -3.28 4.54
N GLY A 41 1.74 -2.01 4.47
CA GLY A 41 2.76 -1.54 3.52
C GLY A 41 2.33 -1.76 2.07
N GLY A 42 3.13 -2.51 1.31
CA GLY A 42 2.85 -2.81 -0.10
C GLY A 42 1.44 -3.37 -0.37
N ASP A 43 0.92 -4.23 0.51
CA ASP A 43 -0.44 -4.76 0.35
C ASP A 43 -1.49 -3.65 0.47
N TYR A 44 -1.35 -2.79 1.49
CA TYR A 44 -2.22 -1.62 1.68
C TYR A 44 -2.14 -0.66 0.50
N GLU A 45 -0.93 -0.43 0.02
CA GLU A 45 -0.66 0.47 -1.10
C GLU A 45 -1.32 -0.01 -2.40
N ILE A 46 -1.31 -1.32 -2.68
CA ILE A 46 -1.99 -1.90 -3.84
C ILE A 46 -3.52 -1.72 -3.73
N LEU A 47 -4.10 -1.86 -2.53
CA LEU A 47 -5.55 -1.70 -2.33
C LEU A 47 -6.06 -0.31 -2.72
N LEU A 48 -5.20 0.72 -2.67
CA LEU A 48 -5.57 2.08 -3.06
C LEU A 48 -5.86 2.22 -4.57
N PHE A 49 -5.46 1.23 -5.38
CA PHE A 49 -5.74 1.18 -6.81
C PHE A 49 -6.91 0.24 -7.16
N CYS A 50 -7.45 -0.52 -6.21
CA CYS A 50 -8.64 -1.32 -6.44
C CYS A 50 -9.89 -0.43 -6.47
N ASP A 51 -10.87 -0.76 -7.31
CA ASP A 51 -12.14 -0.02 -7.37
C ASP A 51 -12.97 -0.23 -6.09
N ILE A 52 -12.97 -1.47 -5.58
CA ILE A 52 -13.70 -1.86 -4.37
C ILE A 52 -12.80 -2.71 -3.50
N THR A 53 -12.72 -2.37 -2.22
CA THR A 53 -12.10 -3.22 -1.19
C THR A 53 -13.16 -3.67 -0.20
N ILE A 54 -13.30 -4.99 -0.03
CA ILE A 54 -14.15 -5.61 0.99
C ILE A 54 -13.24 -6.23 2.03
N ALA A 55 -13.42 -5.86 3.29
CA ALA A 55 -12.59 -6.31 4.39
C ALA A 55 -13.41 -7.14 5.38
N SER A 56 -12.79 -8.18 5.96
CA SER A 56 -13.36 -8.86 7.12
C SER A 56 -13.39 -7.92 8.33
N GLU A 57 -14.26 -8.21 9.31
CA GLU A 57 -14.39 -7.39 10.53
C GLU A 57 -13.06 -7.30 11.30
N ASP A 58 -12.24 -8.35 11.23
CA ASP A 58 -10.93 -8.44 11.89
C ASP A 58 -9.77 -7.85 11.06
N ALA A 59 -10.06 -7.30 9.88
CA ALA A 59 -9.03 -6.78 8.99
C ALA A 59 -8.32 -5.55 9.59
N LYS A 60 -7.01 -5.45 9.36
CA LYS A 60 -6.19 -4.33 9.84
C LYS A 60 -5.33 -3.79 8.71
N PHE A 61 -5.28 -2.46 8.65
CA PHE A 61 -4.56 -1.69 7.65
C PHE A 61 -3.49 -0.84 8.31
N SER A 62 -2.30 -0.78 7.72
CA SER A 62 -1.21 0.05 8.23
C SER A 62 -0.21 0.39 7.13
N ILE A 63 0.41 1.55 7.27
CA ILE A 63 1.59 1.97 6.52
C ILE A 63 2.74 1.99 7.54
N PRO A 64 3.53 0.89 7.69
CA PRO A 64 4.60 0.82 8.69
C PRO A 64 5.93 1.45 8.24
N GLU A 65 6.03 1.93 6.99
CA GLU A 65 7.24 2.46 6.37
C GLU A 65 7.86 3.60 7.18
N ASP A 66 7.03 4.45 7.80
CA ASP A 66 7.46 5.55 8.67
C ASP A 66 8.34 5.07 9.84
N ARG A 67 7.97 3.95 10.46
CA ARG A 67 8.72 3.33 11.57
C ARG A 67 10.05 2.74 11.12
N LEU A 68 10.18 2.47 9.83
CA LEU A 68 11.40 1.96 9.20
C LEU A 68 12.26 3.09 8.61
N GLY A 69 11.82 4.35 8.72
CA GLY A 69 12.50 5.48 8.08
C GLY A 69 12.36 5.48 6.56
N LEU A 70 11.36 4.79 6.03
CA LEU A 70 11.06 4.68 4.61
C LEU A 70 9.85 5.55 4.26
N ILE A 71 9.73 5.88 2.98
CA ILE A 71 8.57 6.56 2.42
C ILE A 71 7.73 5.51 1.69
N PRO A 72 6.40 5.47 1.90
CA PRO A 72 5.50 4.56 1.20
C PRO A 72 5.24 5.07 -0.23
N PRO A 73 5.88 4.50 -1.28
CA PRO A 73 6.00 5.14 -2.58
C PRO A 73 4.67 5.30 -3.33
N MET A 74 3.78 4.33 -3.23
CA MET A 74 2.49 4.39 -3.91
C MET A 74 1.46 5.13 -3.08
N ALA A 75 1.44 4.94 -1.75
CA ALA A 75 0.50 5.62 -0.87
C ALA A 75 0.56 7.13 -1.07
N VAL A 76 1.75 7.74 -1.04
CA VAL A 76 1.92 9.20 -1.19
C VAL A 76 1.35 9.76 -2.50
N SER A 77 1.17 8.92 -3.52
CA SER A 77 0.71 9.33 -4.84
C SER A 77 -0.82 9.38 -4.95
N ILE A 78 -1.53 8.48 -4.24
CA ILE A 78 -2.97 8.26 -4.46
C ILE A 78 -3.82 8.29 -3.18
N ASP A 79 -3.21 8.13 -2.00
CA ASP A 79 -3.92 7.98 -0.72
C ASP A 79 -4.87 9.15 -0.41
N TYR A 80 -4.45 10.38 -0.68
CA TYR A 80 -5.23 11.59 -0.42
C TYR A 80 -6.44 11.67 -1.33
N LYS A 81 -6.34 11.09 -2.53
CA LYS A 81 -7.42 11.02 -3.51
C LYS A 81 -8.39 9.88 -3.15
N ALA A 82 -7.87 8.75 -2.67
CA ALA A 82 -8.66 7.58 -2.28
C ALA A 82 -9.41 7.77 -0.94
N LEU A 83 -8.74 8.33 0.07
CA LEU A 83 -9.24 8.37 1.47
C LEU A 83 -9.49 9.79 2.00
N GLY A 84 -8.95 10.80 1.33
CA GLY A 84 -9.01 12.18 1.81
C GLY A 84 -7.96 12.50 2.87
N ARG A 85 -7.57 13.78 2.90
CA ARG A 85 -6.46 14.31 3.73
C ARG A 85 -6.52 13.92 5.21
N ARG A 86 -7.71 13.94 5.83
CA ARG A 86 -7.85 13.70 7.28
C ARG A 86 -7.49 12.26 7.66
N ILE A 87 -7.93 11.30 6.84
CA ILE A 87 -7.67 9.88 7.06
C ILE A 87 -6.19 9.59 6.83
N VAL A 88 -5.61 10.09 5.74
CA VAL A 88 -4.16 9.94 5.44
C VAL A 88 -3.28 10.46 6.57
N ILE A 89 -3.52 11.69 7.04
CA ILE A 89 -2.73 12.29 8.13
C ILE A 89 -2.87 11.50 9.44
N SER A 90 -4.00 10.82 9.65
CA SER A 90 -4.16 9.97 10.83
C SER A 90 -3.18 8.80 10.81
N TYR A 91 -2.93 8.14 9.67
CA TYR A 91 -1.96 7.04 9.60
C TYR A 91 -0.54 7.48 9.95
N ILE A 92 -0.14 8.67 9.48
CA ILE A 92 1.18 9.26 9.78
C ILE A 92 1.30 9.64 11.27
N ASN A 93 0.19 9.99 11.94
CA ASN A 93 0.20 10.47 13.32
C ASN A 93 -0.22 9.42 14.37
N ILE A 94 -0.64 8.21 13.98
CA ILE A 94 -1.24 7.23 14.90
C ILE A 94 -0.26 6.62 15.92
N LYS A 95 1.05 6.93 15.91
CA LYS A 95 1.95 6.58 17.03
C LYS A 95 3.02 7.63 17.37
N ARG A 96 2.59 8.83 17.77
CA ARG A 96 3.40 9.65 18.69
C ARG A 96 3.14 9.40 20.18
N ASP A 97 2.01 8.76 20.54
CA ASP A 97 1.55 8.68 21.95
C ASP A 97 1.50 7.27 22.57
N ARG A 98 2.36 6.33 22.17
CA ARG A 98 2.54 5.07 22.94
C ARG A 98 4.00 4.66 23.05
N CYS A 99 4.73 5.38 23.91
CA CYS A 99 5.73 4.80 24.82
C CYS A 99 5.01 4.23 26.04
#